data_AF-A0A3P8GKS3-F1
#
_entry.id   AF-A0A3P8GKS3-F1
#
_cell.length_a   1.000
_cell.length_b   1.000
_cell.length_c   1.000
_cell.angle_alpha   90.00
_cell.angle_beta   90.00
_cell.angle_gamma   90.00
#
_symmetry.space_group_name_H-M   'P 1'
#
loop_
_entity.id
_entity.type
_entity.pdbx_description
1 polymer ?
#
loop_
_entity_poly.entity_id
_entity_poly.type
_entity_poly.pdbx_seq_one_letter_code
_entity_poly.pdbx_strand_id
1 'polypeptide(L)'
;MARHYSVLGMLMLLGGAFEFWKQYNKEIIERETDDSLPNLGENKKERPLSLPYSLKARILIHSYLTRIPLDNEGLECDQRYVLARVLRLIEEMISISQQLSFYTQTKVPIETLDNLLRLQPMFVQALWPKNSPLLQLPHITDHNLPYLRKGRVFSCGDLAAMDGEKRRNVLKSLSDEEYRNVLVVLSSMPRLSIQTAVVVEGEDDDHEITAGCVVTIKVTLTRTSLLDPIVSKPKLQVDFDAKSHKTHLVHCPYFPSEKYEWWWLVMTMWDKKQRRLVCPTVACKTLVDEQTVEMRFSAPPVKGTYNFQLSVRSDSYMDCDYNKDIKVRFFVIQQ
;
A
#
# COMPACT_ATOMS: atom_id res chain seq x y z
N MET A 1 24.53 -5.78 11.16
CA MET A 1 23.36 -4.99 10.75
C MET A 1 22.48 -5.91 9.91
N ALA A 2 21.23 -6.17 10.31
CA ALA A 2 20.33 -6.98 9.49
C ALA A 2 20.14 -6.31 8.12
N ARG A 3 20.37 -7.03 7.02
CA ARG A 3 20.05 -6.52 5.68
C ARG A 3 18.53 -6.38 5.60
N HIS A 4 18.03 -5.22 5.17
CA HIS A 4 16.61 -5.07 4.88
C HIS A 4 16.21 -5.96 3.71
N TYR A 5 14.98 -6.46 3.70
CA TYR A 5 14.49 -7.23 2.56
C TYR A 5 14.14 -6.29 1.41
N SER A 6 14.72 -6.53 0.24
CA SER A 6 14.35 -5.82 -0.98
C SER A 6 12.99 -6.29 -1.49
N VAL A 7 12.35 -5.49 -2.34
CA VAL A 7 11.10 -5.86 -3.02
C VAL A 7 11.24 -7.21 -3.75
N LEU A 8 12.35 -7.42 -4.48
CA LEU A 8 12.63 -8.70 -5.14
C LEU A 8 12.78 -9.85 -4.13
N GLY A 9 13.44 -9.61 -3.00
CA GLY A 9 13.53 -10.59 -1.92
C GLY A 9 12.17 -10.96 -1.33
N MET A 10 11.23 -10.01 -1.25
CA MET A 10 9.87 -10.27 -0.78
C MET A 10 9.01 -11.00 -1.80
N LEU A 11 9.11 -10.64 -3.09
CA LEU A 11 8.45 -11.39 -4.16
C LEU A 11 8.89 -12.84 -4.20
N MET A 12 10.16 -13.09 -3.90
CA MET A 12 10.71 -14.42 -3.78
C MET A 12 10.14 -15.20 -2.60
N LEU A 13 9.96 -14.55 -1.44
CA LEU A 13 9.26 -15.16 -0.30
C LEU A 13 7.80 -15.46 -0.64
N LEU A 14 7.10 -14.54 -1.30
CA LEU A 14 5.72 -14.72 -1.75
C LEU A 14 5.60 -15.90 -2.72
N GLY A 15 6.50 -16.02 -3.70
CA GLY A 15 6.51 -17.17 -4.62
C GLY A 15 6.71 -18.51 -3.91
N GLY A 16 7.42 -18.52 -2.78
CA GLY A 16 7.63 -19.70 -1.95
C GLY A 16 6.47 -20.11 -1.05
N ALA A 17 5.30 -19.45 -1.16
CA ALA A 17 4.13 -19.74 -0.35
C ALA A 17 3.52 -21.11 -0.71
N PHE A 18 3.19 -21.91 0.30
CA PHE A 18 2.69 -23.28 0.09
C PHE A 18 1.27 -23.32 -0.48
N GLU A 19 0.55 -22.19 -0.44
CA GLU A 19 -0.71 -21.96 -1.16
C GLU A 19 -0.55 -22.20 -2.66
N PHE A 20 0.66 -22.08 -3.22
CA PHE A 20 0.94 -22.29 -4.64
C PHE A 20 1.51 -23.67 -4.95
N TRP A 21 1.60 -24.55 -3.95
CA TRP A 21 2.20 -25.87 -4.11
C TRP A 21 1.14 -26.98 -4.08
N LYS A 22 1.05 -27.75 -5.17
CA LYS A 22 0.10 -28.88 -5.31
C LYS A 22 0.15 -29.90 -4.17
N GLN A 23 1.32 -30.10 -3.56
CA GLN A 23 1.46 -31.02 -2.42
C GLN A 23 0.65 -30.58 -1.20
N TYR A 24 0.50 -29.27 -0.99
CA TYR A 24 -0.23 -28.69 0.13
C TYR A 24 -1.59 -28.12 -0.27
N ASN A 25 -1.83 -27.97 -1.58
CA ASN A 25 -3.05 -27.38 -2.11
C ASN A 25 -3.51 -28.08 -3.41
N LYS A 26 -4.59 -28.86 -3.31
CA LYS A 26 -5.12 -29.67 -4.43
C LYS A 26 -5.77 -28.84 -5.54
N GLU A 27 -6.03 -27.55 -5.33
CA GLU A 27 -6.55 -26.65 -6.37
C GLU A 27 -5.48 -26.32 -7.43
N ILE A 28 -4.20 -26.53 -7.12
CA ILE A 28 -3.10 -26.22 -8.04
C ILE A 28 -3.00 -27.28 -9.14
N ILE A 29 -2.99 -26.79 -10.37
CA ILE A 29 -2.80 -27.60 -11.57
C ILE A 29 -1.35 -27.48 -12.02
N GLU A 30 -0.68 -28.62 -12.17
CA GLU A 30 0.66 -28.73 -12.75
C GLU A 30 0.50 -29.30 -14.17
N ARG A 31 1.15 -28.66 -15.14
CA ARG A 31 1.10 -29.02 -16.55
C ARG A 31 2.52 -29.23 -17.07
N GLU A 32 2.72 -30.09 -18.07
CA GLU A 32 4.03 -30.34 -18.69
C GLU A 32 4.65 -29.05 -19.27
N THR A 33 3.82 -28.12 -19.72
CA THR A 33 4.25 -26.81 -20.23
C THR A 33 4.94 -25.94 -19.18
N ASP A 34 4.77 -26.24 -17.89
CA ASP A 34 5.38 -25.47 -16.79
C ASP A 34 6.91 -25.64 -16.77
N ASP A 35 7.44 -26.72 -17.33
CA ASP A 35 8.88 -26.99 -17.39
C ASP A 35 9.61 -26.09 -18.42
N SER A 36 8.87 -25.46 -19.33
CA SER A 36 9.41 -24.57 -20.37
C SER A 36 9.49 -23.10 -19.94
N LEU A 37 9.17 -22.79 -18.68
CA LEU A 37 9.15 -21.42 -18.18
C LEU A 37 10.56 -20.79 -18.11
N PRO A 38 10.70 -19.49 -18.42
CA PRO A 38 11.99 -18.83 -18.50
C PRO A 38 12.69 -18.75 -17.13
N ASN A 39 14.01 -18.93 -17.11
CA ASN A 39 14.77 -18.72 -15.90
C ASN A 39 14.90 -17.22 -15.60
N LEU A 40 14.51 -16.80 -14.40
CA LEU A 40 14.64 -15.40 -13.93
C LEU A 40 16.10 -15.01 -13.61
N GLY A 41 17.07 -15.92 -13.76
CA GLY A 41 18.49 -15.69 -13.45
C GLY A 41 18.79 -15.66 -11.95
N GLU A 42 17.84 -16.08 -11.12
CA GLU A 42 17.94 -16.01 -9.66
C GLU A 42 18.43 -17.34 -9.08
N ASN A 43 19.73 -17.44 -8.79
CA ASN A 43 20.32 -18.62 -8.15
C ASN A 43 20.06 -18.63 -6.63
N LYS A 44 18.86 -19.04 -6.21
CA LYS A 44 18.61 -19.36 -4.79
C LYS A 44 18.39 -20.87 -4.62
N LYS A 45 19.29 -21.50 -3.86
CA LYS A 45 19.28 -22.96 -3.62
C LYS A 45 18.42 -23.38 -2.42
N GLU A 46 18.07 -22.42 -1.56
CA GLU A 46 17.31 -22.64 -0.34
C GLU A 46 15.89 -23.13 -0.63
N ARG A 47 15.46 -24.22 0.02
CA ARG A 47 14.07 -24.67 -0.03
C ARG A 47 13.21 -23.84 0.94
N PRO A 48 11.96 -23.50 0.60
CA PRO A 48 11.26 -23.94 -0.61
C PRO A 48 11.49 -23.07 -1.85
N LEU A 49 12.27 -22.00 -1.74
CA LEU A 49 12.42 -20.97 -2.77
C LEU A 49 13.01 -21.49 -4.09
N SER A 50 13.82 -22.55 -4.01
CA SER A 50 14.43 -23.24 -5.15
C SER A 50 13.52 -24.24 -5.87
N LEU A 51 12.32 -24.53 -5.34
CA LEU A 51 11.43 -25.54 -5.91
C LEU A 51 10.69 -25.02 -7.16
N PRO A 52 10.33 -25.90 -8.13
CA PRO A 52 9.71 -25.49 -9.39
C PRO A 52 8.43 -24.67 -9.24
N TYR A 53 7.54 -25.03 -8.30
CA TYR A 53 6.31 -24.28 -8.07
C TYR A 53 6.59 -22.82 -7.64
N SER A 54 7.63 -22.60 -6.83
CA SER A 54 8.04 -21.28 -6.37
C SER A 54 8.62 -20.43 -7.50
N LEU A 55 9.36 -21.07 -8.41
CA LEU A 55 9.82 -20.42 -9.63
C LEU A 55 8.65 -20.03 -10.53
N LYS A 56 7.69 -20.95 -10.76
CA LYS A 56 6.48 -20.68 -11.55
C LYS A 56 5.69 -19.50 -10.97
N ALA A 57 5.39 -19.52 -9.66
CA ALA A 57 4.68 -18.43 -9.01
C ALA A 57 5.38 -17.07 -9.18
N ARG A 58 6.72 -17.03 -9.03
CA ARG A 58 7.51 -15.82 -9.29
C ARG A 58 7.40 -15.36 -10.75
N ILE A 59 7.50 -16.25 -11.72
CA ILE A 59 7.40 -15.90 -13.14
C ILE A 59 6.04 -15.29 -13.45
N LEU A 60 4.96 -15.88 -12.93
CA LEU A 60 3.59 -15.37 -13.08
C LEU A 60 3.41 -13.99 -12.45
N ILE A 61 4.01 -13.76 -11.27
CA ILE A 61 4.03 -12.43 -10.63
C ILE A 61 4.82 -11.43 -11.47
N HIS A 62 5.99 -11.81 -11.98
CA HIS A 62 6.83 -10.92 -12.78
C HIS A 62 6.19 -10.55 -14.11
N SER A 63 5.54 -11.50 -14.81
CA SER A 63 4.80 -11.21 -16.04
C SER A 63 3.63 -10.27 -15.77
N TYR A 64 2.91 -10.47 -14.67
CA TYR A 64 1.81 -9.59 -14.23
C TYR A 64 2.28 -8.14 -13.99
N LEU A 65 3.31 -7.95 -13.15
CA LEU A 65 3.82 -6.61 -12.81
C LEU A 65 4.47 -5.90 -14.00
N THR A 66 4.86 -6.65 -15.02
CA THR A 66 5.41 -6.11 -16.29
C THR A 66 4.34 -6.01 -17.39
N ARG A 67 3.11 -6.47 -17.11
CA ARG A 67 1.97 -6.51 -18.05
C ARG A 67 2.31 -7.26 -19.36
N ILE A 68 3.13 -8.30 -19.26
CA ILE A 68 3.45 -9.17 -20.39
C ILE A 68 2.36 -10.25 -20.49
N PRO A 69 1.68 -10.38 -21.65
CA PRO A 69 0.67 -11.43 -21.83
C PRO A 69 1.30 -12.81 -21.74
N LEU A 70 0.54 -13.78 -21.25
CA LEU A 70 0.98 -15.17 -21.15
C LEU A 70 0.59 -15.94 -22.41
N ASP A 71 1.41 -16.91 -22.80
CA ASP A 71 1.27 -17.62 -24.08
C ASP A 71 0.09 -18.62 -24.10
N ASN A 72 -0.50 -18.94 -22.95
CA ASN A 72 -1.65 -19.86 -22.87
C ASN A 72 -2.59 -19.55 -21.71
N GLU A 73 -3.86 -19.93 -21.89
CA GLU A 73 -4.96 -19.74 -20.94
C GLU A 73 -4.73 -20.47 -19.60
N GLY A 74 -4.00 -21.59 -19.62
CA GLY A 74 -3.64 -22.33 -18.41
C GLY A 74 -2.78 -21.49 -17.45
N LEU A 75 -1.76 -20.82 -17.98
CA LEU A 75 -0.91 -19.90 -17.20
C LEU A 75 -1.68 -18.66 -16.76
N GLU A 76 -2.62 -18.15 -17.56
CA GLU A 76 -3.48 -17.04 -17.12
C GLU A 76 -4.36 -17.43 -15.93
N CYS A 77 -4.97 -18.62 -15.97
CA CYS A 77 -5.73 -19.15 -14.84
C CYS A 77 -4.87 -19.26 -13.58
N ASP A 78 -3.65 -19.78 -13.71
CA ASP A 78 -2.72 -19.91 -12.59
C ASP A 78 -2.26 -18.54 -12.07
N GLN A 79 -2.03 -17.56 -12.95
CA GLN A 79 -1.67 -16.20 -12.57
C GLN A 79 -2.81 -15.56 -11.77
N ARG A 80 -4.05 -15.65 -12.25
CA ARG A 80 -5.23 -15.15 -11.51
C ARG A 80 -5.35 -15.81 -10.15
N TYR A 81 -5.08 -17.12 -10.05
CA TYR A 81 -5.09 -17.86 -8.79
C TYR A 81 -4.08 -17.30 -7.77
N VAL A 82 -2.84 -17.06 -8.22
CA VAL A 82 -1.77 -16.47 -7.41
C VAL A 82 -2.17 -15.07 -6.95
N LEU A 83 -2.56 -14.20 -7.89
CA LEU A 83 -2.92 -12.80 -7.64
C LEU A 83 -4.13 -12.63 -6.72
N ALA A 84 -5.10 -13.55 -6.75
CA ALA A 84 -6.24 -13.51 -5.82
C ALA A 84 -5.81 -13.70 -4.34
N ARG A 85 -4.59 -14.20 -4.07
CA ARG A 85 -4.09 -14.53 -2.73
C ARG A 85 -2.95 -13.63 -2.26
N VAL A 86 -2.22 -12.96 -3.17
CA VAL A 86 -1.02 -12.18 -2.80
C VAL A 86 -1.28 -11.08 -1.76
N LEU A 87 -2.42 -10.38 -1.83
CA LEU A 87 -2.70 -9.30 -0.88
C LEU A 87 -2.85 -9.82 0.55
N ARG A 88 -3.54 -10.96 0.73
CA ARG A 88 -3.66 -11.62 2.05
C ARG A 88 -2.29 -12.06 2.56
N LEU A 89 -1.46 -12.67 1.71
CA LEU A 89 -0.11 -13.09 2.09
C LEU A 89 0.75 -11.91 2.51
N ILE A 90 0.64 -10.76 1.82
CA ILE A 90 1.34 -9.53 2.20
C ILE A 90 0.85 -9.01 3.56
N GLU A 91 -0.45 -9.03 3.83
CA GLU A 91 -1.01 -8.67 5.14
C GLU A 91 -0.42 -9.55 6.27
N GLU A 92 -0.30 -10.86 6.04
CA GLU A 92 0.34 -11.77 6.99
C GLU A 92 1.84 -11.48 7.16
N MET A 93 2.56 -11.17 6.08
CA MET A 93 3.97 -10.76 6.17
C MET A 93 4.13 -9.45 6.98
N ILE A 94 3.21 -8.49 6.83
CA ILE A 94 3.16 -7.25 7.62
C ILE A 94 2.89 -7.57 9.09
N SER A 95 1.94 -8.46 9.38
CA SER A 95 1.63 -8.93 10.74
C SER A 95 2.84 -9.58 11.40
N ILE A 96 3.50 -10.53 10.72
CA ILE A 96 4.71 -11.21 11.21
C ILE A 96 5.85 -10.21 11.46
N SER A 97 6.09 -9.28 10.53
CA SER A 97 7.12 -8.24 10.68
C SER A 97 6.92 -7.42 11.96
N GLN A 98 5.68 -7.07 12.27
CA GLN A 98 5.35 -6.33 13.48
C GLN A 98 5.45 -7.19 14.73
N GLN A 99 5.00 -8.44 14.67
CA GLN A 99 5.10 -9.35 15.81
C GLN A 99 6.56 -9.59 16.20
N LEU A 100 7.44 -9.79 15.23
CA LEU A 100 8.88 -9.87 15.45
C LEU A 100 9.45 -8.58 16.04
N SER A 101 8.93 -7.42 15.62
CA SER A 101 9.43 -6.12 16.11
C SER A 101 9.03 -5.80 17.56
N PHE A 102 7.86 -6.28 18.02
CA PHE A 102 7.31 -5.91 19.33
C PHE A 102 7.31 -7.04 20.36
N TYR A 103 7.18 -8.30 19.95
CA TYR A 103 7.02 -9.44 20.85
C TYR A 103 8.23 -10.36 20.90
N THR A 104 9.27 -10.09 20.10
CA THR A 104 10.54 -10.83 20.16
C THR A 104 11.73 -9.88 20.22
N GLN A 105 12.93 -10.43 20.42
CA GLN A 105 14.17 -9.64 20.40
C GLN A 105 14.68 -9.39 18.97
N THR A 106 13.92 -9.80 17.95
CA THR A 106 14.32 -9.71 16.55
C THR A 106 14.16 -8.28 16.05
N LYS A 107 15.28 -7.64 15.73
CA LYS A 107 15.25 -6.32 15.09
C LYS A 107 14.92 -6.46 13.61
N VAL A 108 13.67 -6.16 13.25
CA VAL A 108 13.28 -6.02 11.84
C VAL A 108 13.58 -4.59 11.38
N PRO A 109 14.37 -4.41 10.30
CA PRO A 109 14.60 -3.07 9.73
C PRO A 109 13.29 -2.42 9.31
N ILE A 110 13.09 -1.13 9.62
CA ILE A 110 11.87 -0.40 9.25
C ILE A 110 11.66 -0.35 7.73
N GLU A 111 12.75 -0.38 6.97
CA GLU A 111 12.73 -0.44 5.51
C GLU A 111 12.07 -1.73 4.99
N THR A 112 12.14 -2.83 5.75
CA THR A 112 11.40 -4.06 5.44
C THR A 112 9.89 -3.81 5.56
N LEU A 113 9.43 -3.12 6.60
CA LEU A 113 8.01 -2.80 6.73
C LEU A 113 7.55 -1.85 5.62
N ASP A 114 8.31 -0.81 5.31
CA ASP A 114 8.02 0.11 4.21
C ASP A 114 7.90 -0.63 2.87
N ASN A 115 8.83 -1.55 2.58
CA ASN A 115 8.79 -2.33 1.35
C ASN A 115 7.57 -3.25 1.31
N LEU A 116 7.17 -3.87 2.42
CA LEU A 116 5.96 -4.70 2.50
C LEU A 116 4.70 -3.88 2.19
N LEU A 117 4.56 -2.69 2.79
CA LEU A 117 3.43 -1.80 2.55
C LEU A 117 3.37 -1.33 1.09
N ARG A 118 4.53 -1.16 0.44
CA ARG A 118 4.60 -0.81 -0.99
C ARG A 118 4.20 -1.96 -1.92
N LEU A 119 4.21 -3.22 -1.48
CA LEU A 119 3.82 -4.35 -2.33
C LEU A 119 2.32 -4.34 -2.65
N GLN A 120 1.46 -3.89 -1.73
CA GLN A 120 0.01 -3.94 -1.97
C GLN A 120 -0.42 -3.09 -3.18
N PRO A 121 -0.12 -1.78 -3.26
CA PRO A 121 -0.48 -0.99 -4.44
C PRO A 121 0.24 -1.47 -5.72
N MET A 122 1.46 -2.02 -5.58
CA MET A 122 2.21 -2.65 -6.68
C MET A 122 1.40 -3.77 -7.35
N PHE A 123 0.78 -4.65 -6.54
CA PHE A 123 -0.10 -5.71 -7.04
C PHE A 123 -1.48 -5.20 -7.48
N VAL A 124 -2.10 -4.27 -6.74
CA VAL A 124 -3.41 -3.73 -7.11
C VAL A 124 -3.37 -3.01 -8.47
N GLN A 125 -2.31 -2.23 -8.73
CA GLN A 125 -2.19 -1.46 -9.98
C GLN A 125 -1.41 -2.17 -11.10
N ALA A 126 -0.90 -3.38 -10.85
CA ALA A 126 -0.06 -4.14 -11.79
C ALA A 126 1.14 -3.30 -12.28
N LEU A 127 1.92 -2.76 -11.35
CA LEU A 127 3.05 -1.87 -11.63
C LEU A 127 4.20 -2.18 -10.69
N TRP A 128 5.44 -2.16 -11.19
CA TRP A 128 6.63 -2.14 -10.34
C TRP A 128 6.78 -0.80 -9.61
N PRO A 129 7.49 -0.75 -8.46
CA PRO A 129 7.70 0.50 -7.72
C PRO A 129 8.46 1.58 -8.51
N LYS A 130 9.22 1.17 -9.53
CA LYS A 130 9.97 2.07 -10.43
C LYS A 130 9.12 2.66 -11.56
N ASN A 131 7.93 2.11 -11.81
CA ASN A 131 7.06 2.60 -12.87
C ASN A 131 6.49 3.98 -12.48
N SER A 132 6.08 4.75 -13.50
CA SER A 132 5.35 5.99 -13.23
C SER A 132 3.97 5.66 -12.66
N PRO A 133 3.51 6.33 -11.59
CA PRO A 133 2.17 6.13 -11.04
C PRO A 133 1.08 6.51 -12.06
N LEU A 134 1.38 7.35 -13.06
CA LEU A 134 0.46 7.71 -14.12
C LEU A 134 0.01 6.52 -14.99
N LEU A 135 0.76 5.41 -14.99
CA LEU A 135 0.37 4.17 -15.68
C LEU A 135 -0.76 3.40 -14.98
N GLN A 136 -1.25 3.91 -13.84
CA GLN A 136 -2.46 3.44 -13.17
C GLN A 136 -3.74 4.03 -13.80
N LEU A 137 -3.60 5.07 -14.63
CA LEU A 137 -4.71 5.70 -15.35
C LEU A 137 -5.03 4.94 -16.64
N PRO A 138 -6.31 4.88 -17.05
CA PRO A 138 -6.69 4.23 -18.29
C PRO A 138 -6.09 5.00 -19.48
N HIS A 139 -5.76 4.28 -20.56
CA HIS A 139 -5.25 4.83 -21.82
C HIS A 139 -3.89 5.55 -21.73
N ILE A 140 -3.26 5.58 -20.54
CA ILE A 140 -1.90 6.10 -20.36
C ILE A 140 -0.90 4.96 -20.50
N THR A 141 0.02 5.12 -21.44
CA THR A 141 1.11 4.17 -21.73
C THR A 141 2.46 4.87 -21.61
N ASP A 142 3.55 4.11 -21.71
CA ASP A 142 4.91 4.66 -21.72
C ASP A 142 5.14 5.73 -22.81
N HIS A 143 4.40 5.65 -23.93
CA HIS A 143 4.44 6.66 -25.00
C HIS A 143 3.97 8.05 -24.53
N ASN A 144 3.04 8.13 -23.57
CA ASN A 144 2.50 9.40 -23.08
C ASN A 144 3.44 10.07 -22.07
N LEU A 145 4.25 9.30 -21.33
CA LEU A 145 5.04 9.78 -20.20
C LEU A 145 6.02 10.92 -20.52
N PRO A 146 6.73 10.95 -21.67
CA PRO A 146 7.62 12.06 -22.00
C PRO A 146 6.89 13.41 -22.10
N TYR A 147 5.67 13.43 -22.63
CA TYR A 147 4.86 14.64 -22.75
C TYR A 147 4.34 15.12 -21.39
N LEU A 148 3.91 14.19 -20.53
CA LEU A 148 3.48 14.48 -19.16
C LEU A 148 4.63 15.06 -18.33
N ARG A 149 5.84 14.50 -18.44
CA ARG A 149 7.04 15.04 -17.78
C ARG A 149 7.40 16.45 -18.26
N LYS A 150 7.27 16.75 -19.56
CA LYS A 150 7.46 18.11 -20.08
C LYS A 150 6.46 19.11 -19.48
N GLY A 151 5.24 18.65 -19.22
CA GLY A 151 4.21 19.39 -18.48
C GLY A 151 4.40 19.45 -16.96
N ARG A 152 5.51 18.90 -16.43
CA ARG A 152 5.79 18.75 -14.98
C ARG A 152 4.73 17.93 -14.24
N VAL A 153 4.15 16.94 -14.91
CA VAL A 153 3.17 16.01 -14.32
C VAL A 153 3.88 14.70 -13.98
N PHE A 154 3.95 14.36 -12.70
CA PHE A 154 4.63 13.15 -12.20
C PHE A 154 3.70 12.20 -11.43
N SER A 155 2.57 12.70 -10.94
CA SER A 155 1.54 11.96 -10.21
C SER A 155 0.13 12.20 -10.75
N CYS A 156 -0.81 11.34 -10.39
CA CYS A 156 -2.24 11.54 -10.68
C CYS A 156 -2.78 12.80 -10.01
N GLY A 157 -2.25 13.13 -8.82
CA GLY A 157 -2.53 14.37 -8.12
C GLY A 157 -2.10 15.61 -8.92
N ASP A 158 -0.91 15.59 -9.52
CA ASP A 158 -0.44 16.70 -10.37
C ASP A 158 -1.35 16.89 -11.57
N LEU A 159 -1.71 15.80 -12.25
CA LEU A 159 -2.57 15.83 -13.43
C LEU A 159 -3.96 16.39 -13.09
N ALA A 160 -4.52 15.97 -11.94
CA ALA A 160 -5.80 16.47 -11.44
C ALA A 160 -5.75 17.94 -11.01
N ALA A 161 -4.61 18.44 -10.50
CA ALA A 161 -4.45 19.83 -10.10
C ALA A 161 -4.33 20.81 -11.29
N MET A 162 -4.04 20.32 -12.50
CA MET A 162 -3.94 21.18 -13.69
C MET A 162 -5.28 21.81 -14.08
N ASP A 163 -5.21 23.01 -14.64
CA ASP A 163 -6.36 23.62 -15.35
C ASP A 163 -6.87 22.69 -16.46
N GLY A 164 -8.18 22.65 -16.69
CA GLY A 164 -8.82 21.73 -17.64
C GLY A 164 -8.26 21.82 -19.06
N GLU A 165 -8.02 23.04 -19.56
CA GLU A 165 -7.45 23.26 -20.89
C GLU A 165 -6.00 22.75 -21.00
N LYS A 166 -5.16 23.06 -20.01
CA LYS A 166 -3.77 22.57 -19.96
C LYS A 166 -3.72 21.05 -19.84
N ARG A 167 -4.58 20.47 -19.01
CA ARG A 167 -4.72 19.02 -18.84
C ARG A 167 -5.11 18.37 -20.16
N ARG A 168 -6.06 18.95 -20.89
CA ARG A 168 -6.47 18.45 -22.20
C ARG A 168 -5.32 18.54 -23.21
N ASN A 169 -4.56 19.62 -23.22
CA ASN A 169 -3.42 19.79 -24.12
C ASN A 169 -2.30 18.76 -23.87
N VAL A 170 -1.96 18.45 -22.61
CA VAL A 170 -0.95 17.41 -22.32
C VAL A 170 -1.44 15.99 -22.65
N LEU A 171 -2.76 15.78 -22.67
CA LEU A 171 -3.43 14.54 -23.06
C LEU A 171 -4.01 14.58 -24.49
N LYS A 172 -3.51 15.46 -25.36
CA LYS A 172 -4.04 15.65 -26.73
C LYS A 172 -3.99 14.41 -27.65
N SER A 173 -3.20 13.41 -27.27
CA SER A 173 -3.11 12.13 -27.99
C SER A 173 -4.33 11.23 -27.74
N LEU A 174 -5.09 11.51 -26.68
CA LEU A 174 -6.30 10.78 -26.35
C LEU A 174 -7.50 11.36 -27.10
N SER A 175 -8.39 10.48 -27.53
CA SER A 175 -9.75 10.83 -27.97
C SER A 175 -10.57 11.46 -26.84
N ASP A 176 -11.71 12.06 -27.18
CA ASP A 176 -12.64 12.61 -26.19
C ASP A 176 -13.13 11.56 -25.20
N GLU A 177 -13.31 10.32 -25.66
CA GLU A 177 -13.76 9.21 -24.81
C GLU A 177 -12.67 8.71 -23.87
N GLU A 178 -11.46 8.50 -24.38
CA GLU A 178 -10.32 8.11 -23.55
C GLU A 178 -9.99 9.18 -22.51
N TYR A 179 -10.02 10.46 -22.90
CA TYR A 179 -9.84 11.57 -21.97
C TYR A 179 -10.91 11.58 -20.88
N ARG A 180 -12.19 11.36 -21.23
CA ARG A 180 -13.28 11.26 -20.25
C ARG A 180 -13.06 10.11 -19.28
N ASN A 181 -12.62 8.94 -19.75
CA ASN A 181 -12.30 7.79 -18.92
C ASN A 181 -11.20 8.12 -17.89
N VAL A 182 -10.15 8.85 -18.30
CA VAL A 182 -9.11 9.34 -17.39
C VAL A 182 -9.71 10.24 -16.31
N LEU A 183 -10.57 11.19 -16.68
CA LEU A 183 -11.17 12.10 -15.70
C LEU A 183 -12.10 11.37 -14.71
N VAL A 184 -12.85 10.38 -15.18
CA VAL A 184 -13.70 9.53 -14.31
C VAL A 184 -12.84 8.83 -13.25
N VAL A 185 -11.73 8.22 -13.66
CA VAL A 185 -10.81 7.53 -12.73
C VAL A 185 -10.15 8.52 -11.76
N LEU A 186 -9.71 9.69 -12.23
CA LEU A 186 -9.20 10.75 -11.35
C LEU A 186 -10.26 11.21 -10.34
N SER A 187 -11.54 11.30 -10.72
CA SER A 187 -12.63 11.64 -9.79
C SER A 187 -12.96 10.55 -8.76
N SER A 188 -12.51 9.30 -8.97
CA SER A 188 -12.61 8.24 -7.95
C SER A 188 -11.40 8.18 -7.02
N MET A 189 -10.24 8.66 -7.45
CA MET A 189 -9.01 8.61 -6.67
C MET A 189 -9.06 9.54 -5.45
N PRO A 190 -8.44 9.14 -4.33
CA PRO A 190 -8.57 9.85 -3.06
C PRO A 190 -7.59 11.02 -2.93
N ARG A 191 -8.06 12.03 -2.19
CA ARG A 191 -7.27 13.09 -1.56
C ARG A 191 -7.60 13.10 -0.08
N LEU A 192 -6.59 12.91 0.76
CA LEU A 192 -6.78 12.89 2.22
C LEU A 192 -6.44 14.24 2.86
N SER A 193 -7.29 14.66 3.78
CA SER A 193 -6.92 15.55 4.88
C SER A 193 -6.69 14.71 6.14
N ILE A 194 -5.65 15.04 6.90
CA ILE A 194 -5.23 14.27 8.08
C ILE A 194 -5.10 15.20 9.27
N GLN A 195 -5.92 14.98 10.29
CA GLN A 195 -5.88 15.69 11.56
C GLN A 195 -5.44 14.72 12.66
N THR A 196 -4.70 15.25 13.64
CA THR A 196 -4.10 14.44 14.71
C THR A 196 -4.33 15.15 16.03
N ALA A 197 -4.84 14.42 17.01
CA ALA A 197 -4.97 14.89 18.39
C ALA A 197 -4.27 13.90 19.33
N VAL A 198 -3.53 14.42 20.30
CA VAL A 198 -2.90 13.63 21.36
C VAL A 198 -3.87 13.62 22.54
N VAL A 199 -4.16 12.45 23.08
CA VAL A 199 -5.05 12.25 24.22
C VAL A 199 -4.33 11.36 25.24
N VAL A 200 -4.37 11.76 26.51
CA VAL A 200 -3.87 10.98 27.64
C VAL A 200 -5.02 10.80 28.62
N GLU A 201 -5.31 9.55 28.98
CA GLU A 201 -6.40 9.27 29.92
C GLU A 201 -5.94 9.63 31.34
N GLY A 202 -6.62 10.59 31.98
CA GLY A 202 -6.44 10.94 33.39
C GLY A 202 -5.57 12.16 33.71
N GLU A 203 -5.14 12.92 32.71
CA GLU A 203 -4.44 14.21 32.89
C GLU A 203 -5.35 15.34 32.38
N ASP A 204 -5.67 16.32 33.23
CA ASP A 204 -6.58 17.44 32.91
C ASP A 204 -5.93 18.49 31.99
N ASP A 205 -4.60 18.48 31.86
CA ASP A 205 -3.83 19.41 31.04
C ASP A 205 -3.29 18.74 29.76
N ASP A 206 -3.83 19.12 28.60
CA ASP A 206 -3.48 18.64 27.25
C ASP A 206 -1.99 18.72 26.87
N HIS A 207 -1.15 19.33 27.71
CA HIS A 207 0.23 19.69 27.38
C HIS A 207 1.30 19.07 28.30
N GLU A 208 0.93 18.37 29.38
CA GLU A 208 1.89 17.84 30.36
C GLU A 208 1.77 16.32 30.53
N ILE A 209 2.33 15.57 29.58
CA ILE A 209 2.21 14.10 29.58
C ILE A 209 3.24 13.43 30.47
N THR A 210 2.82 12.67 31.50
CA THR A 210 3.74 11.93 32.38
C THR A 210 4.45 10.78 31.64
N ALA A 211 5.77 10.68 31.81
CA ALA A 211 6.58 9.58 31.26
C ALA A 211 6.10 8.21 31.78
N GLY A 212 5.99 7.24 30.87
CA GLY A 212 5.52 5.88 31.18
C GLY A 212 4.00 5.67 31.10
N CYS A 213 3.18 6.71 30.88
CA CYS A 213 1.75 6.54 30.62
C CYS A 213 1.46 5.98 29.21
N VAL A 214 0.22 5.54 28.98
CA VAL A 214 -0.24 5.17 27.63
C VAL A 214 -0.75 6.43 26.92
N VAL A 215 -0.11 6.77 25.81
CA VAL A 215 -0.49 7.87 24.94
C VAL A 215 -1.40 7.35 23.85
N THR A 216 -2.51 8.03 23.62
CA THR A 216 -3.42 7.76 22.50
C THR A 216 -3.33 8.90 21.48
N ILE A 217 -2.99 8.57 20.24
CA ILE A 217 -3.07 9.51 19.11
C ILE A 217 -4.36 9.19 18.35
N LYS A 218 -5.30 10.14 18.36
CA LYS A 218 -6.48 10.10 17.51
C LYS A 218 -6.11 10.69 16.14
N VAL A 219 -6.24 9.88 15.10
CA VAL A 219 -5.98 10.28 13.71
C VAL A 219 -7.31 10.32 12.99
N THR A 220 -7.75 11.51 12.62
CA THR A 220 -8.95 11.72 11.79
C THR A 220 -8.51 11.83 10.34
N LEU A 221 -9.06 10.96 9.50
CA LEU A 221 -8.88 10.95 8.05
C LEU A 221 -10.16 11.46 7.41
N THR A 222 -10.07 12.51 6.60
CA THR A 222 -11.17 12.99 5.75
C THR A 222 -10.81 12.73 4.29
N ARG A 223 -11.65 11.98 3.56
CA ARG A 223 -11.41 11.57 2.17
C ARG A 223 -12.26 12.38 1.21
N THR A 224 -11.60 13.03 0.26
CA THR A 224 -12.20 13.75 -0.87
C THR A 224 -11.70 13.16 -2.19
N SER A 225 -12.30 13.53 -3.31
CA SER A 225 -11.82 13.10 -4.64
C SER A 225 -10.73 14.04 -5.17
N LEU A 226 -9.82 13.53 -6.02
CA LEU A 226 -8.82 14.38 -6.67
C LEU A 226 -9.43 15.43 -7.61
N LEU A 227 -10.56 15.08 -8.23
CA LEU A 227 -11.39 15.96 -9.06
C LEU A 227 -12.83 15.93 -8.58
N ASP A 228 -13.52 17.06 -8.77
CA ASP A 228 -14.97 17.12 -8.59
C ASP A 228 -15.65 16.10 -9.53
N PRO A 229 -16.66 15.36 -9.05
CA PRO A 229 -17.35 14.36 -9.86
C PRO A 229 -17.98 15.01 -11.10
N ILE A 230 -17.64 14.50 -12.29
CA ILE A 230 -18.26 14.93 -13.56
C ILE A 230 -19.74 14.54 -13.61
N VAL A 231 -20.08 13.44 -12.94
CA VAL A 231 -21.44 12.94 -12.76
C VAL A 231 -21.69 12.89 -11.26
N SER A 232 -22.83 13.39 -10.80
CA SER A 232 -23.28 13.21 -9.43
C SER A 232 -23.37 11.72 -9.13
N LYS A 233 -22.39 11.19 -8.38
CA LYS A 233 -22.47 9.82 -7.89
C LYS A 233 -23.62 9.75 -6.88
N PRO A 234 -24.50 8.73 -6.95
CA PRO A 234 -25.36 8.44 -5.81
C PRO A 234 -24.45 8.24 -4.59
N LYS A 235 -24.81 8.84 -3.44
CA LYS A 235 -24.11 8.54 -2.18
C LYS A 235 -24.11 7.03 -2.03
N LEU A 236 -22.94 6.43 -1.83
CA LEU A 236 -22.85 5.02 -1.46
C LEU A 236 -23.71 4.82 -0.21
N GLN A 237 -24.87 4.17 -0.37
CA GLN A 237 -25.58 3.60 0.77
C GLN A 237 -24.72 2.42 1.22
N VAL A 238 -23.79 2.71 2.12
CA VAL A 238 -23.04 1.67 2.81
C VAL A 238 -24.04 1.05 3.77
N ASP A 239 -24.50 -0.17 3.49
CA ASP A 239 -25.15 -0.98 4.50
C ASP A 239 -24.20 -1.04 5.69
N PHE A 240 -24.66 -0.53 6.83
CA PHE A 240 -23.95 -0.56 8.11
C PHE A 240 -23.88 -1.99 8.67
N ASP A 241 -23.45 -2.95 7.86
CA ASP A 241 -22.89 -4.17 8.38
C ASP A 241 -21.43 -3.86 8.73
N ALA A 242 -21.10 -3.81 10.02
CA ALA A 242 -19.76 -3.51 10.53
C ALA A 242 -18.67 -4.49 10.02
N LYS A 243 -19.06 -5.54 9.27
CA LYS A 243 -18.18 -6.47 8.57
C LYS A 243 -17.94 -6.13 7.09
N SER A 244 -18.70 -5.20 6.52
CA SER A 244 -18.55 -4.80 5.12
C SER A 244 -17.36 -3.84 4.98
N HIS A 245 -16.22 -4.34 4.54
CA HIS A 245 -15.06 -3.50 4.20
C HIS A 245 -15.22 -2.79 2.82
N LYS A 246 -16.46 -2.53 2.40
CA LYS A 246 -16.79 -1.89 1.12
C LYS A 246 -16.78 -0.38 1.28
N THR A 247 -15.69 0.25 0.87
CA THR A 247 -15.50 1.70 0.87
C THR A 247 -15.68 2.27 -0.55
N HIS A 248 -14.62 2.78 -1.15
CA HIS A 248 -14.55 3.24 -2.52
C HIS A 248 -13.96 2.14 -3.39
N LEU A 249 -14.68 1.79 -4.47
CA LEU A 249 -14.19 0.86 -5.47
C LEU A 249 -12.92 1.43 -6.13
N VAL A 250 -11.87 0.61 -6.19
CA VAL A 250 -10.59 0.96 -6.79
C VAL A 250 -10.62 0.65 -8.28
N HIS A 251 -10.13 1.59 -9.10
CA HIS A 251 -9.84 1.30 -10.49
C HIS A 251 -8.56 0.44 -10.58
N CYS A 252 -8.73 -0.86 -10.81
CA CYS A 252 -7.64 -1.84 -10.93
C CYS A 252 -7.93 -2.88 -12.02
N PRO A 253 -7.89 -2.51 -13.31
CA PRO A 253 -8.40 -3.35 -14.40
C PRO A 253 -7.61 -4.66 -14.64
N TYR A 254 -6.37 -4.74 -14.14
CA TYR A 254 -5.53 -5.93 -14.25
C TYR A 254 -5.70 -6.88 -13.06
N PHE A 255 -6.12 -6.38 -11.90
CA PHE A 255 -6.24 -7.18 -10.69
C PHE A 255 -7.51 -8.05 -10.77
N PRO A 256 -7.43 -9.37 -10.50
CA PRO A 256 -8.53 -10.29 -10.82
C PRO A 256 -9.74 -10.17 -9.88
N SER A 257 -9.57 -9.57 -8.71
CA SER A 257 -10.62 -9.46 -7.69
C SER A 257 -11.09 -8.03 -7.54
N GLU A 258 -12.35 -7.85 -7.16
CA GLU A 258 -12.88 -6.55 -6.78
C GLU A 258 -12.11 -6.01 -5.56
N LYS A 259 -11.70 -4.74 -5.61
CA LYS A 259 -10.87 -4.12 -4.58
C LYS A 259 -11.48 -2.81 -4.10
N TYR A 260 -11.53 -2.64 -2.78
CA TYR A 260 -11.96 -1.43 -2.10
C TYR A 260 -10.77 -0.76 -1.40
N GLU A 261 -10.75 0.57 -1.41
CA GLU A 261 -9.65 1.38 -0.88
C GLU A 261 -9.52 1.29 0.65
N TRP A 262 -8.33 0.92 1.16
CA TRP A 262 -7.99 0.96 2.58
C TRP A 262 -6.65 1.69 2.82
N TRP A 263 -6.36 2.01 4.08
CA TRP A 263 -5.20 2.82 4.46
C TRP A 263 -4.42 2.24 5.64
N TRP A 264 -3.10 2.26 5.55
CA TRP A 264 -2.21 1.93 6.66
C TRP A 264 -1.73 3.17 7.38
N LEU A 265 -1.89 3.18 8.70
CA LEU A 265 -1.33 4.18 9.60
C LEU A 265 -0.09 3.60 10.27
N VAL A 266 1.04 4.28 10.09
CA VAL A 266 2.35 3.86 10.58
C VAL A 266 2.95 5.01 11.38
N MET A 267 3.16 4.79 12.67
CA MET A 267 3.79 5.78 13.54
C MET A 267 5.26 5.43 13.73
N THR A 268 6.14 6.33 13.31
CA THR A 268 7.58 6.15 13.46
C THR A 268 8.20 7.30 14.25
N MET A 269 9.39 7.07 14.79
CA MET A 269 10.21 8.13 15.35
C MET A 269 11.67 7.90 15.02
N TRP A 270 12.45 8.97 15.05
CA TRP A 270 13.89 8.89 14.94
C TRP A 270 14.50 8.58 16.30
N ASP A 271 15.18 7.43 16.38
CA ASP A 271 16.02 7.08 17.51
C ASP A 271 17.49 7.12 17.06
N LYS A 272 18.22 8.12 17.54
CA LYS A 272 19.60 8.46 17.13
C LYS A 272 19.71 8.69 15.61
N LYS A 273 20.02 7.64 14.85
CA LYS A 273 20.20 7.66 13.39
C LYS A 273 19.32 6.63 12.67
N GLN A 274 18.40 6.00 13.37
CA GLN A 274 17.52 4.98 12.79
C GLN A 274 16.07 5.33 13.07
N ARG A 275 15.24 5.20 12.03
CA ARG A 275 13.80 5.30 12.19
C ARG A 275 13.30 3.99 12.80
N ARG A 276 12.51 4.08 13.87
CA ARG A 276 11.90 2.94 14.54
C ARG A 276 10.38 3.07 14.53
N LEU A 277 9.71 1.93 14.47
CA LEU A 277 8.27 1.85 14.66
C LEU A 277 7.94 2.10 16.14
N VAL A 278 6.90 2.88 16.40
CA VAL A 278 6.51 3.32 17.76
C VAL A 278 5.48 2.38 18.36
N CYS A 279 4.51 1.97 17.54
CA CYS A 279 3.45 1.03 17.88
C CYS A 279 3.10 0.18 16.65
N PRO A 280 2.38 -0.95 16.82
CA PRO A 280 1.84 -1.71 15.70
C PRO A 280 1.09 -0.80 14.71
N THR A 281 1.23 -1.09 13.42
CA THR A 281 0.51 -0.40 12.36
C THR A 281 -0.99 -0.68 12.48
N VAL A 282 -1.79 0.31 12.12
CA VAL A 282 -3.24 0.19 12.16
C VAL A 282 -3.79 0.30 10.74
N ALA A 283 -4.73 -0.58 10.38
CA ALA A 283 -5.41 -0.53 9.10
C ALA A 283 -6.78 0.15 9.24
N CYS A 284 -7.02 1.17 8.43
CA CYS A 284 -8.31 1.83 8.28
C CYS A 284 -9.02 1.27 7.05
N LYS A 285 -9.92 0.30 7.25
CA LYS A 285 -10.59 -0.48 6.18
C LYS A 285 -12.00 0.01 5.82
N THR A 286 -12.48 1.07 6.47
CA THR A 286 -13.88 1.51 6.43
C THR A 286 -14.04 3.00 6.11
N LEU A 287 -12.99 3.67 5.63
CA LEU A 287 -13.01 5.11 5.34
C LEU A 287 -13.88 5.41 4.11
N VAL A 288 -14.97 6.14 4.32
CA VAL A 288 -15.82 6.67 3.23
C VAL A 288 -15.58 8.18 3.11
N ASP A 289 -16.17 8.98 4.01
CA ASP A 289 -15.99 10.43 4.01
C ASP A 289 -15.04 10.86 5.13
N GLU A 290 -15.28 10.38 6.35
CA GLU A 290 -14.46 10.68 7.51
C GLU A 290 -14.39 9.48 8.46
N GLN A 291 -13.21 9.21 9.02
CA GLN A 291 -13.03 8.20 10.06
C GLN A 291 -11.91 8.60 11.01
N THR A 292 -12.14 8.39 12.31
CA THR A 292 -11.10 8.53 13.33
C THR A 292 -10.59 7.16 13.75
N VAL A 293 -9.27 7.00 13.78
CA VAL A 293 -8.56 5.79 14.19
C VAL A 293 -7.63 6.13 15.35
N GLU A 294 -7.56 5.25 16.35
CA GLU A 294 -6.70 5.44 17.51
C GLU A 294 -5.41 4.63 17.39
N MET A 295 -4.28 5.25 17.67
CA MET A 295 -2.98 4.59 17.81
C MET A 295 -2.47 4.77 19.23
N ARG A 296 -2.17 3.68 19.93
CA ARG A 296 -1.74 3.71 21.34
C ARG A 296 -0.30 3.25 21.49
N PHE A 297 0.47 3.93 22.33
CA PHE A 297 1.84 3.56 22.65
C PHE A 297 2.25 4.05 24.04
N SER A 298 3.26 3.41 24.64
CA SER A 298 3.81 3.87 25.92
C SER A 298 4.71 5.08 25.73
N ALA A 299 4.49 6.12 26.52
CA ALA A 299 5.33 7.31 26.54
C ALA A 299 6.81 6.93 26.80
N PRO A 300 7.78 7.60 26.13
CA PRO A 300 9.19 7.39 26.40
C PRO A 300 9.53 7.58 27.89
N PRO A 301 10.51 6.83 28.43
CA PRO A 301 10.85 6.89 29.86
C PRO A 301 11.58 8.18 30.28
N VAL A 302 12.10 8.94 29.31
CA VAL A 302 12.86 10.16 29.56
C VAL A 302 11.99 11.35 29.22
N LYS A 303 11.92 12.33 30.13
CA LYS A 303 11.25 13.61 29.84
C LYS A 303 11.92 14.31 28.66
N GLY A 304 11.13 14.97 27.83
CA GLY A 304 11.66 15.68 26.68
C GLY A 304 10.61 15.92 25.61
N THR A 305 11.05 16.61 24.56
CA THR A 305 10.23 16.81 23.36
C THR A 305 10.61 15.78 22.32
N TYR A 306 9.63 15.03 21.85
CA TYR A 306 9.81 13.96 20.88
C TYR A 306 9.08 14.29 19.58
N ASN A 307 9.75 14.02 18.46
CA ASN A 307 9.18 14.17 17.13
C ASN A 307 8.84 12.78 16.59
N PHE A 308 7.56 12.57 16.36
CA PHE A 308 7.01 11.41 15.70
C PHE A 308 6.66 11.78 14.26
N GLN A 309 6.63 10.77 13.39
CA GLN A 309 6.16 10.90 12.02
C GLN A 309 5.07 9.87 11.79
N LEU A 310 3.85 10.36 11.56
CA LEU A 310 2.73 9.59 11.08
C LEU A 310 2.84 9.47 9.56
N SER A 311 2.94 8.25 9.06
CA SER A 311 2.77 7.92 7.64
C SER A 311 1.40 7.30 7.43
N VAL A 312 0.63 7.82 6.48
CA VAL A 312 -0.62 7.23 6.00
C VAL A 312 -0.39 6.75 4.57
N ARG A 313 -0.42 5.43 4.36
CA ARG A 313 -0.07 4.78 3.09
C ARG A 313 -1.31 4.11 2.48
N SER A 314 -1.55 4.32 1.20
CA SER A 314 -2.59 3.59 0.48
C SER A 314 -2.18 2.14 0.24
N ASP A 315 -3.12 1.21 0.37
CA ASP A 315 -2.89 -0.17 -0.05
C ASP A 315 -3.20 -0.41 -1.55
N SER A 316 -3.73 0.61 -2.25
CA SER A 316 -4.38 0.46 -3.55
C SER A 316 -3.82 1.36 -4.64
N TYR A 317 -3.26 2.53 -4.30
CA TYR A 317 -2.74 3.50 -5.27
C TYR A 317 -1.25 3.77 -5.08
N MET A 318 -0.51 3.95 -6.17
CA MET A 318 0.96 4.01 -6.15
C MET A 318 1.52 5.34 -5.61
N ASP A 319 0.73 6.42 -5.66
CA ASP A 319 1.14 7.80 -5.35
C ASP A 319 0.31 8.46 -4.24
N CYS A 320 -0.42 7.66 -3.45
CA CYS A 320 -1.29 8.15 -2.37
C CYS A 320 -0.66 7.89 -1.01
N ASP A 321 0.35 8.69 -0.69
CA ASP A 321 1.22 8.53 0.45
C ASP A 321 1.39 9.86 1.19
N TYR A 322 1.04 9.89 2.47
CA TYR A 322 1.02 11.12 3.27
C TYR A 322 1.92 10.99 4.48
N ASN A 323 2.63 12.05 4.83
CA ASN A 323 3.45 12.15 6.03
C ASN A 323 3.02 13.38 6.84
N LYS A 324 2.94 13.21 8.16
CA LYS A 324 2.67 14.30 9.10
C LYS A 324 3.58 14.18 10.31
N ASP A 325 4.34 15.24 10.58
CA ASP A 325 5.16 15.31 11.78
C ASP A 325 4.29 15.70 12.97
N ILE A 326 4.49 14.99 14.09
CA ILE A 326 3.75 15.18 15.34
C ILE A 326 4.78 15.41 16.45
N LYS A 327 4.67 16.55 17.14
CA LYS A 327 5.57 16.92 18.22
C LYS A 327 4.84 16.79 19.55
N VAL A 328 5.39 16.01 20.46
CA VAL A 328 4.80 15.77 21.79
C VAL A 328 5.85 16.04 22.86
N ARG A 329 5.43 16.67 23.96
CA ARG A 329 6.29 16.95 25.11
C ARG A 329 5.89 16.06 26.28
N PHE A 330 6.85 15.30 26.80
CA PHE A 330 6.71 14.44 27.97
C PHE A 330 7.43 15.05 29.16
N PHE A 331 6.81 14.96 30.33
CA PHE A 331 7.31 15.42 31.61
C PHE A 331 7.42 14.25 32.58
N VAL A 332 8.13 14.46 33.69
CA VAL A 332 8.15 13.53 34.82
C VAL A 332 7.60 14.33 35.98
N ILE A 333 6.49 13.88 36.57
CA ILE A 333 6.04 14.40 37.85
C ILE A 333 7.12 14.02 38.86
N GLN A 334 7.83 15.01 39.41
CA GLN A 334 8.66 14.77 40.59
C GLN A 334 7.70 14.47 41.74
N GLN A 335 7.75 13.25 42.26
CA GLN A 335 7.10 12.89 43.52
C GLN A 335 7.69 13.68 44.69
#